data_AF-A0A6I4IEF7-F1
#
_entry.id   AF-A0A6I4IEF7-F1
#
_cell.length_a   1.000
_cell.length_b   1.000
_cell.length_c   1.000
_cell.angle_alpha   90.00
_cell.angle_beta   90.00
_cell.angle_gamma   90.00
#
_symmetry.space_group_name_H-M   'P 1'
#
loop_
_entity.id
_entity.type
_entity.pdbx_description
1 polymer ?
#
loop_
_entity_poly.entity_id
_entity_poly.type
_entity_poly.pdbx_seq_one_letter_code
_entity_poly.pdbx_strand_id
1 'polypeptide(L)'
;MKQWIVVCLVLFSGSLATAQSGLKTFYLDSKHKEVSAIDSASYIRKIGQIDSLTNLYPVIEYYRDSSIKCIGQSLSSKTFYRTGLCTDYYPGNTVKRSGSYSKGRAVGEHIFYYPNGNLQLTLVYAEPEKDIPNIGRNFLIQASYDTLGNQTVKNGFGYCKMINEAIGNLYEEGRVVNGMRDSLWRCHTDSNKVVLTEMYKDGVLLSGTSVFRNGESYRYQKREVDPQFKQGLFGGFDWFMRSNIRYPKQAYRNKIHGRVTITFVITKDGAVSNAYAAASPGKELSDEGIRLINKTSGHWIPGVQYGKKVNVQYTIPLSFSINEGK
;
A
#
# COMPACT_ATOMS: atom_id res chain seq x y z
N MET A 1 -29.33 -31.33 1.34
CA MET A 1 -29.43 -30.51 2.56
C MET A 1 -28.98 -29.09 2.25
N LYS A 2 -29.92 -28.14 2.21
CA LYS A 2 -29.63 -26.72 1.96
C LYS A 2 -29.03 -26.13 3.26
N GLN A 3 -27.74 -25.82 3.26
CA GLN A 3 -27.15 -25.02 4.33
C GLN A 3 -27.61 -23.58 4.14
N TRP A 4 -28.43 -23.12 5.08
CA TRP A 4 -28.81 -21.73 5.21
C TRP A 4 -27.59 -20.95 5.72
N ILE A 5 -27.02 -20.12 4.87
CA ILE A 5 -26.07 -19.09 5.32
C ILE A 5 -26.92 -18.05 6.05
N VAL A 6 -26.92 -18.15 7.38
CA VAL A 6 -27.44 -17.10 8.25
C VAL A 6 -26.48 -15.92 8.11
N VAL A 7 -26.85 -14.95 7.28
CA VAL A 7 -26.27 -13.61 7.34
C VAL A 7 -26.76 -13.03 8.66
N CYS A 8 -25.92 -13.12 9.70
CA CYS A 8 -26.12 -12.35 10.92
C CYS A 8 -25.99 -10.87 10.54
N LEU A 9 -27.11 -10.25 10.16
CA LEU A 9 -27.36 -8.84 10.32
C LEU A 9 -27.26 -8.56 11.82
N VAL A 10 -26.04 -8.30 12.28
CA VAL A 10 -25.85 -7.62 13.57
C VAL A 10 -26.38 -6.22 13.34
N LEU A 11 -27.68 -6.06 13.61
CA LEU A 11 -28.29 -4.76 13.83
C LEU A 11 -27.57 -4.16 15.03
N PHE A 12 -26.56 -3.34 14.75
CA PHE A 12 -25.93 -2.45 15.73
C PHE A 12 -26.90 -1.28 16.03
N SER A 13 -28.14 -1.59 16.37
CA SER A 13 -29.20 -0.61 16.67
C SER A 13 -29.33 -0.33 18.18
N GLY A 14 -28.45 -0.90 19.01
CA GLY A 14 -28.57 -0.84 20.48
C GLY A 14 -27.67 0.15 21.23
N SER A 15 -26.70 0.80 20.58
CA SER A 15 -25.72 1.65 21.31
C SER A 15 -25.47 3.04 20.70
N LEU A 16 -26.16 3.41 19.62
CA LEU A 16 -25.96 4.73 18.99
C LEU A 16 -26.65 5.88 19.76
N ALA A 17 -27.58 5.59 20.68
CA ALA A 17 -28.31 6.62 21.41
C ALA A 17 -27.55 7.20 22.62
N THR A 18 -26.45 6.60 23.08
CA THR A 18 -25.71 7.05 24.28
C THR A 18 -24.32 7.62 23.99
N ALA A 19 -23.88 7.70 22.74
CA ALA A 19 -22.51 8.09 22.40
C ALA A 19 -22.34 9.56 21.95
N GLN A 20 -23.29 10.46 22.26
CA GLN A 20 -23.20 11.86 21.83
C GLN A 20 -22.36 12.75 22.76
N SER A 21 -21.99 12.26 23.95
CA SER A 21 -21.01 12.91 24.83
C SER A 21 -19.63 12.26 24.68
N GLY A 22 -18.62 13.02 24.20
CA GLY A 22 -17.21 12.61 24.24
C GLY A 22 -16.55 12.19 22.92
N LEU A 23 -17.21 12.42 21.77
CA LEU A 23 -16.61 12.18 20.45
C LEU A 23 -15.55 13.25 20.11
N LYS A 24 -14.31 12.84 19.87
CA LYS A 24 -13.27 13.71 19.29
C LYS A 24 -13.50 13.82 17.79
N THR A 25 -13.58 15.05 17.30
CA THR A 25 -13.79 15.34 15.87
C THR A 25 -12.49 15.79 15.22
N PHE A 26 -12.18 15.24 14.06
CA PHE A 26 -11.04 15.57 13.23
C PHE A 26 -11.52 15.93 11.83
N TYR A 27 -11.00 17.03 11.29
CA TYR A 27 -11.27 17.48 9.91
C TYR A 27 -10.11 17.06 9.03
N LEU A 28 -10.39 16.35 7.93
CA LEU A 28 -9.37 15.74 7.09
C LEU A 28 -9.52 16.20 5.64
N ASP A 29 -8.41 16.55 4.99
CA ASP A 29 -8.38 16.80 3.55
C ASP A 29 -8.54 15.50 2.72
N SER A 30 -8.52 15.61 1.39
CA SER A 30 -8.66 14.46 0.48
C SER A 30 -7.51 13.45 0.59
N LYS A 31 -6.36 13.88 1.13
CA LYS A 31 -5.19 13.05 1.42
C LYS A 31 -5.18 12.50 2.85
N HIS A 32 -6.29 12.67 3.57
CA HIS A 32 -6.47 12.25 4.97
C HIS A 32 -5.52 12.96 5.95
N LYS A 33 -5.00 14.15 5.59
CA LYS A 33 -4.22 15.01 6.47
C LYS A 33 -5.16 15.91 7.26
N GLU A 34 -4.88 16.11 8.55
CA GLU A 34 -5.68 16.97 9.41
C GLU A 34 -5.59 18.44 8.99
N VAL A 35 -6.73 19.11 8.98
CA VAL A 35 -6.90 20.54 8.70
C VAL A 35 -7.64 21.20 9.85
N SER A 36 -7.42 22.51 10.04
CA SER A 36 -8.00 23.25 11.17
C SER A 36 -9.46 23.66 10.98
N ALA A 37 -9.95 23.71 9.73
CA ALA A 37 -11.28 24.22 9.40
C ALA A 37 -12.10 23.19 8.61
N ILE A 38 -13.40 23.12 8.91
CA ILE A 38 -14.35 22.23 8.23
C ILE A 38 -14.46 22.53 6.72
N ASP A 39 -14.34 23.78 6.30
CA ASP A 39 -14.45 24.17 4.89
C ASP A 39 -13.31 23.65 4.02
N SER A 40 -12.16 23.38 4.65
CA SER A 40 -11.00 22.75 4.02
C SER A 40 -11.05 21.22 4.09
N ALA A 41 -12.04 20.65 4.77
CA ALA A 41 -12.18 19.21 4.95
C ALA A 41 -12.88 18.55 3.76
N SER A 42 -12.36 17.40 3.34
CA SER A 42 -13.04 16.45 2.48
C SER A 42 -13.77 15.37 3.29
N TYR A 43 -13.28 15.07 4.49
CA TYR A 43 -13.85 14.07 5.39
C TYR A 43 -13.89 14.59 6.83
N ILE A 44 -14.89 14.12 7.58
CA ILE A 44 -15.02 14.39 9.01
C ILE A 44 -14.90 13.06 9.73
N ARG A 45 -13.94 12.92 10.64
CA ARG A 45 -13.77 11.71 11.45
C ARG A 45 -14.18 11.99 12.88
N LYS A 46 -15.00 11.11 13.44
CA LYS A 46 -15.37 11.11 14.86
C LYS A 46 -14.83 9.84 15.50
N ILE A 47 -14.10 10.00 16.61
CA ILE A 47 -13.56 8.89 17.41
C ILE A 47 -14.15 8.95 18.81
N GLY A 48 -14.78 7.87 19.24
CA GLY A 48 -15.38 7.75 20.57
C GLY A 48 -14.40 7.40 21.68
N GLN A 49 -14.94 7.17 22.88
CA GLN A 49 -14.20 6.58 23.99
C GLN A 49 -13.94 5.10 23.72
N ILE A 50 -12.98 4.52 24.45
CA ILE A 50 -12.64 3.11 24.29
C ILE A 50 -13.85 2.23 24.65
N ASP A 51 -14.18 1.31 23.76
CA ASP A 51 -15.24 0.32 23.97
C ASP A 51 -14.71 -0.78 24.90
N SER A 52 -15.41 -1.04 26.01
CA SER A 52 -14.95 -1.94 27.07
C SER A 52 -14.95 -3.42 26.67
N LEU A 53 -15.74 -3.81 25.67
CA LEU A 53 -15.83 -5.20 25.19
C LEU A 53 -14.68 -5.54 24.25
N THR A 54 -14.36 -4.60 23.35
CA THR A 54 -13.36 -4.78 22.29
C THR A 54 -12.00 -4.19 22.65
N ASN A 55 -11.94 -3.30 23.65
CA ASN A 55 -10.76 -2.50 24.00
C ASN A 55 -10.26 -1.65 22.82
N LEU A 56 -11.18 -1.19 21.95
CA LEU A 56 -10.90 -0.38 20.77
C LEU A 56 -11.73 0.91 20.76
N TYR A 57 -11.25 1.93 20.07
CA TYR A 57 -11.99 3.18 19.89
C TYR A 57 -12.94 3.04 18.68
N PRO A 58 -14.26 3.25 18.84
CA PRO A 58 -15.18 3.28 17.72
C PRO A 58 -14.91 4.52 16.86
N VAL A 59 -14.96 4.35 15.55
CA VAL A 59 -14.68 5.39 14.56
C VAL A 59 -15.81 5.45 13.55
N ILE A 60 -16.29 6.67 13.28
CA ILE A 60 -17.17 6.97 12.15
C ILE A 60 -16.52 8.07 11.33
N GLU A 61 -16.40 7.84 10.03
CA GLU A 61 -16.02 8.87 9.06
C GLU A 61 -17.21 9.25 8.21
N TYR A 62 -17.32 10.52 7.89
CA TYR A 62 -18.33 11.10 7.03
C TYR A 62 -17.66 11.75 5.82
N TYR A 63 -18.37 11.72 4.69
CA TYR A 63 -18.13 12.62 3.59
C TYR A 63 -18.52 14.06 3.95
N ARG A 64 -18.11 15.02 3.12
CA ARG A 64 -18.45 16.45 3.32
C ARG A 64 -19.96 16.71 3.32
N ASP A 65 -20.73 15.91 2.58
CA ASP A 65 -22.20 15.96 2.54
C ASP A 65 -22.87 15.29 3.76
N SER A 66 -22.10 14.92 4.78
CA SER A 66 -22.53 14.21 6.00
C SER A 66 -23.02 12.78 5.78
N SER A 67 -22.96 12.23 4.56
CA SER A 67 -23.17 10.80 4.36
C SER A 67 -22.04 10.00 5.00
N ILE A 68 -22.36 8.80 5.47
CA ILE A 68 -21.39 7.93 6.14
C ILE A 68 -20.40 7.46 5.08
N LYS A 69 -19.10 7.57 5.38
CA LYS A 69 -18.01 7.05 4.55
C LYS A 69 -17.49 5.73 5.09
N CYS A 70 -17.34 5.63 6.41
CA CYS A 70 -16.76 4.45 7.04
C CYS A 70 -17.24 4.32 8.47
N ILE A 71 -17.48 3.08 8.90
CA ILE A 71 -17.67 2.70 10.30
C ILE A 71 -16.63 1.62 10.61
N GLY A 72 -15.96 1.73 11.75
CA GLY A 72 -15.02 0.71 12.20
C GLY A 72 -14.46 1.02 13.58
N GLN A 73 -13.34 0.38 13.92
CA GLN A 73 -12.67 0.59 15.20
C GLN A 73 -11.17 0.84 15.02
N SER A 74 -10.55 1.47 16.02
CA SER A 74 -9.15 1.87 16.01
C SER A 74 -8.43 1.51 17.30
N LEU A 75 -7.13 1.24 17.19
CA LEU A 75 -6.21 1.09 18.33
C LEU A 75 -5.81 2.44 18.95
N SER A 76 -6.16 3.56 18.32
CA SER A 76 -5.77 4.90 18.76
C SER A 76 -6.96 5.86 18.79
N SER A 77 -6.98 6.71 19.83
CA SER A 77 -7.94 7.81 19.98
C SER A 77 -7.62 9.05 19.10
N LYS A 78 -6.55 8.99 18.30
CA LYS A 78 -6.10 10.09 17.43
C LYS A 78 -6.04 9.66 15.96
N THR A 79 -5.41 8.52 15.69
CA THR A 79 -5.20 8.02 14.33
C THR A 79 -6.12 6.83 14.09
N PHE A 80 -6.73 6.75 12.91
CA PHE A 80 -7.57 5.62 12.56
C PHE A 80 -6.73 4.46 12.01
N TYR A 81 -6.34 3.55 12.90
CA TYR A 81 -5.74 2.27 12.54
C TYR A 81 -6.83 1.21 12.47
N ARG A 82 -7.43 1.02 11.28
CA ARG A 82 -8.52 0.05 11.05
C ARG A 82 -8.21 -1.28 11.72
N THR A 83 -9.06 -1.67 12.66
CA THR A 83 -8.92 -2.90 13.45
C THR A 83 -10.30 -3.50 13.67
N GLY A 84 -10.40 -4.82 13.56
CA GLY A 84 -11.69 -5.51 13.59
C GLY A 84 -12.50 -5.28 12.32
N LEU A 85 -13.82 -5.46 12.43
CA LEU A 85 -14.74 -5.26 11.30
C LEU A 85 -14.83 -3.77 10.95
N CYS A 86 -14.59 -3.44 9.68
CA CYS A 86 -14.81 -2.11 9.14
C CYS A 86 -15.70 -2.20 7.90
N THR A 87 -16.62 -1.25 7.79
CA THR A 87 -17.54 -1.13 6.66
C THR A 87 -17.37 0.25 6.02
N ASP A 88 -17.11 0.24 4.72
CA ASP A 88 -17.04 1.42 3.87
C ASP A 88 -18.34 1.58 3.09
N TYR A 89 -18.71 2.82 2.82
CA TYR A 89 -19.93 3.19 2.14
C TYR A 89 -19.62 4.10 0.95
N TYR A 90 -20.46 4.04 -0.07
CA TYR A 90 -20.54 5.06 -1.10
C TYR A 90 -21.22 6.32 -0.54
N PRO A 91 -21.01 7.50 -1.15
CA PRO A 91 -21.88 8.65 -0.91
C PRO A 91 -23.34 8.23 -1.10
N GLY A 92 -24.20 8.55 -0.13
CA GLY A 92 -25.59 8.05 -0.10
C GLY A 92 -25.82 6.76 0.69
N ASN A 93 -24.82 6.29 1.46
CA ASN A 93 -24.93 5.20 2.44
C ASN A 93 -25.14 3.78 1.88
N THR A 94 -24.99 3.53 0.58
CA THR A 94 -24.88 2.16 0.05
C THR A 94 -23.56 1.53 0.52
N VAL A 95 -23.60 0.30 1.02
CA VAL A 95 -22.37 -0.42 1.41
C VAL A 95 -21.48 -0.57 0.19
N LYS A 96 -20.21 -0.19 0.32
CA LYS A 96 -19.17 -0.34 -0.69
C LYS A 96 -18.33 -1.58 -0.44
N ARG A 97 -17.92 -1.75 0.82
CA ARG A 97 -17.12 -2.89 1.27
C ARG A 97 -17.36 -3.15 2.73
N SER A 98 -17.33 -4.41 3.15
CA SER A 98 -17.18 -4.79 4.56
C SER A 98 -16.12 -5.86 4.69
N GLY A 99 -15.30 -5.79 5.74
CA GLY A 99 -14.26 -6.79 5.98
C GLY A 99 -13.44 -6.51 7.23
N SER A 100 -12.65 -7.51 7.63
CA SER A 100 -11.84 -7.43 8.85
C SER A 100 -10.47 -6.83 8.60
N TYR A 101 -9.95 -6.12 9.60
CA TYR A 101 -8.63 -5.50 9.57
C TYR A 101 -7.82 -5.83 10.82
N SER A 102 -6.51 -5.99 10.64
CA SER A 102 -5.55 -6.10 11.73
C SER A 102 -4.49 -5.00 11.56
N LYS A 103 -4.49 -4.02 12.48
CA LYS A 103 -3.54 -2.88 12.49
C LYS A 103 -3.43 -2.16 11.15
N GLY A 104 -4.57 -1.95 10.47
CA GLY A 104 -4.65 -1.30 9.16
C GLY A 104 -4.51 -2.23 7.95
N ARG A 105 -4.11 -3.48 8.14
CA ARG A 105 -4.02 -4.49 7.06
C ARG A 105 -5.34 -5.23 6.91
N ALA A 106 -5.84 -5.37 5.68
CA ALA A 106 -7.00 -6.20 5.38
C ALA A 106 -6.67 -7.68 5.66
N VAL A 107 -7.55 -8.36 6.39
CA VAL A 107 -7.43 -9.78 6.76
C VAL A 107 -8.78 -10.47 6.64
N GLY A 108 -8.76 -11.79 6.41
CA GLY A 108 -9.96 -12.59 6.32
C GLY A 108 -10.84 -12.19 5.14
N GLU A 109 -12.14 -12.47 5.25
CA GLU A 109 -13.10 -12.20 4.20
C GLU A 109 -13.43 -10.70 4.08
N HIS A 110 -13.44 -10.22 2.83
CA HIS A 110 -13.88 -8.90 2.44
C HIS A 110 -14.91 -9.03 1.32
N ILE A 111 -16.04 -8.38 1.51
CA ILE A 111 -17.16 -8.37 0.58
C ILE A 111 -17.26 -6.99 -0.02
N PHE A 112 -17.30 -6.91 -1.34
CA PHE A 112 -17.37 -5.67 -2.11
C PHE A 112 -18.67 -5.61 -2.89
N TYR A 113 -19.22 -4.41 -3.04
CA TYR A 113 -20.52 -4.18 -3.65
C TYR A 113 -20.42 -3.07 -4.69
N TYR A 114 -21.17 -3.24 -5.77
CA TYR A 114 -21.38 -2.18 -6.75
C TYR A 114 -22.17 -1.00 -6.15
N PRO A 115 -22.11 0.20 -6.74
CA PRO A 115 -22.90 1.35 -6.29
C PRO A 115 -24.43 1.11 -6.29
N ASN A 116 -24.91 0.19 -7.12
CA ASN A 116 -26.32 -0.22 -7.15
C ASN A 116 -26.70 -1.20 -6.02
N GLY A 117 -25.76 -1.55 -5.14
CA GLY A 117 -25.96 -2.48 -4.02
C GLY A 117 -25.77 -3.96 -4.35
N ASN A 118 -25.59 -4.32 -5.62
CA ASN A 118 -25.32 -5.70 -6.00
C ASN A 118 -23.94 -6.14 -5.52
N LEU A 119 -23.84 -7.40 -5.08
CA LEU A 119 -22.57 -8.00 -4.74
C LEU A 119 -21.63 -7.96 -5.96
N GLN A 120 -20.37 -7.60 -5.76
CA GLN A 120 -19.36 -7.53 -6.81
C GLN A 120 -18.34 -8.65 -6.64
N LEU A 121 -17.76 -8.77 -5.44
CA LEU A 121 -16.57 -9.58 -5.21
C LEU A 121 -16.51 -10.02 -3.75
N THR A 122 -16.09 -11.26 -3.53
CA THR A 122 -15.66 -11.75 -2.22
C THR A 122 -14.19 -12.13 -2.31
N LEU A 123 -13.36 -11.48 -1.52
CA LEU A 123 -11.93 -11.75 -1.39
C LEU A 123 -11.62 -12.31 -0.02
N VAL A 124 -10.62 -13.18 0.06
CA VAL A 124 -10.07 -13.65 1.33
C VAL A 124 -8.61 -13.22 1.41
N TYR A 125 -8.34 -12.21 2.23
CA TYR A 125 -7.00 -11.72 2.49
C TYR A 125 -6.28 -12.62 3.49
N ALA A 126 -5.00 -12.88 3.26
CA ALA A 126 -4.21 -13.69 4.17
C ALA A 126 -3.93 -12.93 5.47
N GLU A 127 -3.87 -13.67 6.58
CA GLU A 127 -3.44 -13.14 7.86
C GLU A 127 -1.98 -12.68 7.81
N PRO A 128 -1.54 -11.71 8.64
CA PRO A 128 -0.18 -11.16 8.58
C PRO A 128 0.92 -12.21 8.76
N GLU A 129 0.64 -13.26 9.53
CA GLU A 129 1.56 -14.38 9.81
C GLU A 129 1.51 -15.49 8.75
N LYS A 130 0.57 -15.38 7.80
CA LYS A 130 0.26 -16.39 6.78
C LYS A 130 0.31 -15.77 5.39
N ASP A 131 1.26 -14.88 5.15
CA ASP A 131 1.53 -14.35 3.81
C ASP A 131 1.65 -15.52 2.85
N ILE A 132 0.88 -15.47 1.75
CA ILE A 132 0.88 -16.55 0.78
C ILE A 132 2.06 -16.30 -0.15
N PRO A 133 3.18 -17.04 -0.03
CA PRO A 133 4.40 -16.69 -0.73
C PRO A 133 4.17 -16.77 -2.24
N ASN A 134 4.76 -15.85 -2.99
CA ASN A 134 4.77 -15.85 -4.45
C ASN A 134 3.41 -15.68 -5.16
N ILE A 135 2.33 -15.38 -4.45
CA ILE A 135 1.08 -14.97 -5.08
C ILE A 135 1.12 -13.45 -5.28
N GLY A 136 0.92 -13.00 -6.52
CA GLY A 136 1.11 -11.59 -6.90
C GLY A 136 0.27 -10.59 -6.08
N ARG A 137 -0.85 -11.02 -5.49
CA ARG A 137 -1.60 -10.27 -4.47
C ARG A 137 -1.95 -11.21 -3.32
N ASN A 138 -1.83 -10.73 -2.09
CA ASN A 138 -2.05 -11.53 -0.88
C ASN A 138 -3.54 -11.75 -0.53
N PHE A 139 -4.33 -12.16 -1.51
CA PHE A 139 -5.73 -12.54 -1.35
C PHE A 139 -6.14 -13.61 -2.37
N LEU A 140 -7.18 -14.37 -2.02
CA LEU A 140 -7.87 -15.30 -2.90
C LEU A 140 -9.21 -14.69 -3.35
N ILE A 141 -9.59 -14.94 -4.60
CA ILE A 141 -10.89 -14.55 -5.18
C ILE A 141 -11.89 -15.67 -4.94
N GLN A 142 -12.81 -15.53 -3.99
CA GLN A 142 -13.79 -16.58 -3.68
C GLN A 142 -15.02 -16.52 -4.60
N ALA A 143 -15.52 -15.32 -4.86
CA ALA A 143 -16.66 -15.12 -5.73
C ALA A 143 -16.56 -13.79 -6.45
N SER A 144 -17.11 -13.71 -7.65
CA SER A 144 -17.33 -12.46 -8.38
C SER A 144 -18.65 -12.50 -9.13
N TYR A 145 -19.20 -11.33 -9.38
CA TYR A 145 -20.51 -11.15 -9.99
C TYR A 145 -20.42 -10.00 -11.00
N ASP A 146 -21.27 -10.00 -12.03
CA ASP A 146 -21.44 -8.83 -12.89
C ASP A 146 -22.41 -7.80 -12.28
N THR A 147 -22.57 -6.65 -12.94
CA THR A 147 -23.45 -5.57 -12.46
C THR A 147 -24.93 -5.94 -12.43
N LEU A 148 -25.34 -6.99 -13.15
CA LEU A 148 -26.69 -7.55 -13.18
C LEU A 148 -26.90 -8.61 -12.07
N GLY A 149 -25.86 -8.96 -11.32
CA GLY A 149 -25.89 -9.94 -10.24
C GLY A 149 -25.62 -11.38 -10.69
N ASN A 150 -25.21 -11.60 -11.94
CA ASN A 150 -24.85 -12.96 -12.39
C ASN A 150 -23.48 -13.34 -11.82
N GLN A 151 -23.41 -14.51 -11.17
CA GLN A 151 -22.16 -15.02 -10.61
C GLN A 151 -21.20 -15.50 -11.71
N THR A 152 -19.99 -14.95 -11.74
CA THR A 152 -18.94 -15.23 -12.73
C THR A 152 -17.76 -16.03 -12.16
N VAL A 153 -17.54 -15.93 -10.84
CA VAL A 153 -16.66 -16.83 -10.07
C VAL A 153 -17.45 -17.41 -8.90
N LYS A 154 -17.35 -18.73 -8.71
CA LYS A 154 -17.99 -19.46 -7.62
C LYS A 154 -16.97 -20.39 -6.96
N ASN A 155 -16.84 -20.29 -5.64
CA ASN A 155 -15.91 -21.09 -4.83
C ASN A 155 -14.47 -21.07 -5.37
N GLY A 156 -14.04 -19.91 -5.87
CA GLY A 156 -12.71 -19.75 -6.45
C GLY A 156 -12.52 -20.34 -7.85
N PHE A 157 -13.59 -20.62 -8.59
CA PHE A 157 -13.52 -21.06 -9.99
C PHE A 157 -14.38 -20.19 -10.89
N GLY A 158 -13.82 -19.74 -12.01
CA GLY A 158 -14.56 -19.01 -13.03
C GLY A 158 -13.73 -17.96 -13.75
N TYR A 159 -14.41 -16.97 -14.33
CA TYR A 159 -13.76 -15.85 -15.01
C TYR A 159 -14.08 -14.57 -14.25
N CYS A 160 -13.06 -13.92 -13.70
CA CYS A 160 -13.23 -12.73 -12.89
C CYS A 160 -13.06 -11.47 -13.74
N LYS A 161 -13.87 -10.45 -13.45
CA LYS A 161 -13.70 -9.07 -13.93
C LYS A 161 -13.76 -8.14 -12.72
N MET A 162 -12.69 -7.39 -12.49
CA MET A 162 -12.62 -6.42 -11.40
C MET A 162 -12.62 -5.00 -11.96
N ILE A 163 -13.50 -4.16 -11.40
CA ILE A 163 -13.77 -2.81 -11.87
C ILE A 163 -13.38 -1.83 -10.76
N ASN A 164 -12.70 -0.75 -11.11
CA ASN A 164 -12.37 0.32 -10.18
C ASN A 164 -13.60 1.21 -10.04
N GLU A 165 -14.26 1.11 -8.89
CA GLU A 165 -15.54 1.75 -8.60
C GLU A 165 -15.49 3.29 -8.59
N ALA A 166 -14.31 3.88 -8.36
CA ALA A 166 -14.16 5.34 -8.35
C ALA A 166 -14.24 5.95 -9.75
N ILE A 167 -13.90 5.18 -10.78
CA ILE A 167 -13.77 5.67 -12.18
C ILE A 167 -14.51 4.77 -13.19
N GLY A 168 -15.14 3.68 -12.76
CA GLY A 168 -15.90 2.75 -13.60
C GLY A 168 -15.06 1.89 -14.56
N ASN A 169 -13.73 1.93 -14.48
CA ASN A 169 -12.87 1.23 -15.44
C ASN A 169 -12.55 -0.20 -15.00
N LEU A 170 -12.65 -1.14 -15.93
CA LEU A 170 -12.08 -2.49 -15.77
C LEU A 170 -10.57 -2.36 -15.54
N TYR A 171 -10.08 -2.87 -14.41
CA TYR A 171 -8.65 -2.80 -14.10
C TYR A 171 -7.97 -4.17 -14.08
N GLU A 172 -8.72 -5.27 -13.99
CA GLU A 172 -8.18 -6.60 -14.29
C GLU A 172 -9.26 -7.63 -14.60
N GLU A 173 -8.92 -8.60 -15.44
CA GLU A 173 -9.75 -9.77 -15.74
C GLU A 173 -8.92 -11.00 -16.09
N GLY A 174 -9.47 -12.18 -15.83
CA GLY A 174 -8.85 -13.44 -16.17
C GLY A 174 -9.48 -14.64 -15.48
N ARG A 175 -8.93 -15.82 -15.77
CA ARG A 175 -9.40 -17.09 -15.20
C ARG A 175 -8.93 -17.23 -13.76
N VAL A 176 -9.84 -17.71 -12.90
CA VAL A 176 -9.59 -18.02 -11.49
C VAL A 176 -9.73 -19.52 -11.27
N VAL A 177 -8.76 -20.10 -10.58
CA VAL A 177 -8.74 -21.51 -10.17
C VAL A 177 -8.28 -21.57 -8.71
N ASN A 178 -9.04 -22.25 -7.83
CA ASN A 178 -8.80 -22.28 -6.38
C ASN A 178 -8.62 -20.88 -5.75
N GLY A 179 -9.34 -19.89 -6.30
CA GLY A 179 -9.26 -18.48 -5.89
C GLY A 179 -7.99 -17.75 -6.33
N MET A 180 -7.10 -18.42 -7.07
CA MET A 180 -5.86 -17.86 -7.56
C MET A 180 -5.99 -17.46 -9.03
N ARG A 181 -5.19 -16.48 -9.45
CA ARG A 181 -5.03 -16.14 -10.87
C ARG A 181 -4.43 -17.34 -11.61
N ASP A 182 -5.02 -17.70 -12.74
CA ASP A 182 -4.55 -18.78 -13.61
C ASP A 182 -4.63 -18.36 -15.08
N SER A 183 -3.71 -18.87 -15.91
CA SER A 183 -3.66 -18.61 -17.34
C SER A 183 -3.50 -17.10 -17.67
N LEU A 184 -4.11 -16.63 -18.75
CA LEU A 184 -3.99 -15.25 -19.22
C LEU A 184 -4.83 -14.29 -18.37
N TRP A 185 -4.18 -13.24 -17.89
CA TRP A 185 -4.80 -12.10 -17.22
C TRP A 185 -4.52 -10.81 -18.00
N ARG A 186 -5.53 -9.96 -18.11
CA ARG A 186 -5.42 -8.62 -18.69
C ARG A 186 -5.63 -7.61 -17.58
N CYS A 187 -4.67 -6.71 -17.38
CA CYS A 187 -4.71 -5.72 -16.32
C CYS A 187 -4.53 -4.32 -16.91
N HIS A 188 -5.25 -3.34 -16.36
CA HIS A 188 -5.11 -1.93 -16.66
C HIS A 188 -4.65 -1.20 -15.40
N THR A 189 -3.62 -0.37 -15.52
CA THR A 189 -3.19 0.50 -14.41
C THR A 189 -4.21 1.60 -14.15
N ASP A 190 -4.28 2.17 -12.94
CA ASP A 190 -5.30 3.14 -12.46
C ASP A 190 -5.48 4.41 -13.32
N SER A 191 -4.65 4.61 -14.34
CA SER A 191 -4.76 5.71 -15.29
C SER A 191 -4.84 5.24 -16.75
N ASN A 192 -5.08 3.94 -17.03
CA ASN A 192 -4.97 3.36 -18.37
C ASN A 192 -3.66 3.79 -19.07
N LYS A 193 -2.58 3.96 -18.30
CA LYS A 193 -1.26 4.37 -18.83
C LYS A 193 -0.48 3.18 -19.37
N VAL A 194 -0.74 2.02 -18.78
CA VAL A 194 -0.11 0.75 -19.13
C VAL A 194 -1.19 -0.32 -19.15
N VAL A 195 -1.22 -1.07 -20.24
CA VAL A 195 -1.97 -2.32 -20.39
C VAL A 195 -1.00 -3.47 -20.16
N LEU A 196 -1.38 -4.41 -19.30
CA LEU A 196 -0.59 -5.58 -18.97
C LEU A 196 -1.30 -6.83 -19.46
N THR A 197 -0.54 -7.73 -20.06
CA THR A 197 -0.98 -9.08 -20.40
C THR A 197 -0.05 -10.06 -19.68
N GLU A 198 -0.58 -10.79 -18.69
CA GLU A 198 0.19 -11.58 -17.74
C GLU A 198 -0.25 -13.04 -17.75
N MET A 199 0.72 -13.96 -17.72
CA MET A 199 0.50 -15.38 -17.61
C MET A 199 0.71 -15.83 -16.18
N TYR A 200 -0.30 -16.49 -15.62
CA TYR A 200 -0.29 -17.02 -14.27
C TYR A 200 -0.41 -18.54 -14.24
N LYS A 201 0.18 -19.15 -13.21
CA LYS A 201 -0.09 -20.53 -12.83
C LYS A 201 -0.13 -20.61 -11.32
N ASP A 202 -1.25 -21.10 -10.79
CA ASP A 202 -1.46 -21.27 -9.34
C ASP A 202 -1.12 -19.98 -8.55
N GLY A 203 -1.55 -18.83 -9.08
CA GLY A 203 -1.32 -17.50 -8.50
C GLY A 203 0.06 -16.88 -8.74
N VAL A 204 1.02 -17.64 -9.26
CA VAL A 204 2.38 -17.19 -9.55
C VAL A 204 2.45 -16.55 -10.94
N LEU A 205 3.01 -15.34 -11.02
CA LEU A 205 3.28 -14.68 -12.29
C LEU A 205 4.45 -15.38 -12.99
N LEU A 206 4.18 -15.98 -14.16
CA LEU A 206 5.22 -16.62 -14.98
C LEU A 206 5.87 -15.63 -15.93
N SER A 207 5.06 -14.79 -16.56
CA SER A 207 5.54 -13.74 -17.47
C SER A 207 4.48 -12.67 -17.68
N GLY A 208 4.91 -11.48 -18.06
CA GLY A 208 4.04 -10.38 -18.42
C GLY A 208 4.59 -9.61 -19.60
N THR A 209 3.69 -8.96 -20.33
CA THR A 209 3.98 -7.96 -21.35
C THR A 209 3.27 -6.68 -20.96
N SER A 210 4.00 -5.56 -20.95
CA SER A 210 3.43 -4.23 -20.76
C SER A 210 3.37 -3.51 -22.10
N VAL A 211 2.32 -2.73 -22.29
CA VAL A 211 2.18 -1.81 -23.43
C VAL A 211 1.86 -0.44 -22.87
N PHE A 212 2.76 0.51 -23.09
CA PHE A 212 2.62 1.90 -22.65
C PHE A 212 1.84 2.72 -23.68
N ARG A 213 1.26 3.84 -23.26
CA ARG A 213 0.51 4.76 -24.16
C ARG A 213 1.30 5.24 -25.38
N ASN A 214 2.62 5.31 -25.29
CA ASN A 214 3.49 5.70 -26.41
C ASN A 214 3.83 4.54 -27.36
N GLY A 215 3.22 3.36 -27.17
CA GLY A 215 3.43 2.17 -28.00
C GLY A 215 4.62 1.31 -27.59
N GLU A 216 5.46 1.74 -26.65
CA GLU A 216 6.55 0.92 -26.15
C GLU A 216 6.01 -0.34 -25.45
N SER A 217 6.67 -1.48 -25.67
CA SER A 217 6.34 -2.73 -24.98
C SER A 217 7.54 -3.39 -24.34
N TYR A 218 7.34 -4.02 -23.19
CA TYR A 218 8.41 -4.71 -22.44
C TYR A 218 7.91 -6.04 -21.88
N ARG A 219 8.76 -7.06 -21.93
CA ARG A 219 8.53 -8.35 -21.28
C ARG A 219 9.15 -8.37 -19.88
N TYR A 220 8.50 -9.03 -18.94
CA TYR A 220 8.98 -9.16 -17.56
C TYR A 220 8.50 -10.45 -16.90
N GLN A 221 9.16 -10.85 -15.81
CA GLN A 221 8.73 -11.96 -14.93
C GLN A 221 8.30 -11.46 -13.54
N LYS A 222 8.74 -10.26 -13.17
CA LYS A 222 8.34 -9.56 -11.94
C LYS A 222 7.84 -8.17 -12.33
N ARG A 223 6.71 -7.74 -11.74
CA ARG A 223 6.15 -6.40 -12.01
C ARG A 223 7.08 -5.29 -11.54
N GLU A 224 7.74 -5.50 -10.40
CA GLU A 224 8.62 -4.52 -9.79
C GLU A 224 9.93 -5.21 -9.37
N VAL A 225 11.04 -4.56 -9.68
CA VAL A 225 12.38 -4.96 -9.27
C VAL A 225 13.05 -3.72 -8.71
N ASP A 226 13.44 -3.77 -7.45
CA ASP A 226 14.16 -2.66 -6.81
C ASP A 226 15.52 -2.43 -7.47
N PRO A 227 16.03 -1.19 -7.45
CA PRO A 227 17.41 -0.92 -7.83
C PRO A 227 18.38 -1.77 -7.01
N GLN A 228 19.44 -2.25 -7.65
CA GLN A 228 20.46 -3.06 -6.98
C GLN A 228 21.83 -2.41 -7.18
N PHE A 229 22.60 -2.28 -6.10
CA PHE A 229 24.00 -1.88 -6.24
C PHE A 229 24.79 -3.01 -6.90
N LYS A 230 25.51 -2.71 -7.99
CA LYS A 230 26.33 -3.67 -8.72
C LYS A 230 27.35 -4.27 -7.75
N GLN A 231 27.24 -5.56 -7.49
CA GLN A 231 28.23 -6.26 -6.68
C GLN A 231 29.48 -6.51 -7.53
N GLY A 232 30.60 -5.90 -7.14
CA GLY A 232 31.92 -6.36 -7.59
C GLY A 232 32.40 -7.55 -6.75
N LEU A 233 33.57 -8.11 -7.09
CA LEU A 233 34.21 -9.26 -6.42
C LEU A 233 34.38 -9.10 -4.89
N PHE A 234 34.25 -7.89 -4.31
CA PHE A 234 34.71 -7.57 -2.96
C PHE A 234 33.67 -6.93 -2.00
N GLY A 235 32.35 -7.12 -2.17
CA GLY A 235 31.42 -6.95 -1.01
C GLY A 235 30.29 -5.92 -1.10
N GLY A 236 29.77 -5.61 -2.29
CA GLY A 236 28.52 -4.86 -2.43
C GLY A 236 28.53 -3.43 -1.86
N PHE A 237 27.34 -2.92 -1.55
CA PHE A 237 27.13 -1.53 -1.17
C PHE A 237 27.80 -1.16 0.17
N ASP A 238 27.66 -2.01 1.18
CA ASP A 238 28.21 -1.77 2.52
C ASP A 238 29.73 -1.69 2.50
N TRP A 239 30.39 -2.57 1.74
CA TRP A 239 31.84 -2.51 1.56
C TRP A 239 32.27 -1.25 0.84
N PHE A 240 31.56 -0.85 -0.23
CA PHE A 240 31.85 0.39 -0.96
C PHE A 240 31.81 1.59 -0.02
N MET A 241 30.78 1.65 0.83
CA MET A 241 30.61 2.71 1.82
C MET A 241 31.76 2.75 2.82
N ARG A 242 32.05 1.62 3.47
CA ARG A 242 33.13 1.52 4.47
C ARG A 242 34.51 1.85 3.89
N SER A 243 34.77 1.47 2.63
CA SER A 243 36.05 1.70 1.98
C SER A 243 36.23 3.13 1.48
N ASN A 244 35.15 3.89 1.32
CA ASN A 244 35.18 5.25 0.80
C ASN A 244 34.89 6.34 1.83
N ILE A 245 34.42 5.97 3.03
CA ILE A 245 34.05 6.90 4.09
C ILE A 245 35.26 7.70 4.57
N ARG A 246 35.06 9.00 4.74
CA ARG A 246 36.06 9.93 5.27
C ARG A 246 35.41 10.70 6.41
N TYR A 247 35.95 10.55 7.61
CA TYR A 247 35.48 11.37 8.72
C TYR A 247 35.95 12.82 8.55
N PRO A 248 35.05 13.83 8.42
CA PRO A 248 35.47 15.21 8.26
C PRO A 248 36.25 15.71 9.49
N LYS A 249 37.40 16.35 9.28
CA LYS A 249 38.27 16.82 10.38
C LYS A 249 37.54 17.75 11.36
N GLN A 250 36.67 18.62 10.83
CA GLN A 250 35.89 19.55 11.66
C GLN A 250 34.85 18.82 12.51
N ALA A 251 34.14 17.83 11.94
CA ALA A 251 33.22 16.98 12.69
C ALA A 251 33.95 16.23 13.81
N TYR A 252 35.14 15.69 13.52
CA TYR A 252 35.96 15.00 14.52
C TYR A 252 36.37 15.93 15.68
N ARG A 253 36.90 17.14 15.37
CA ARG A 253 37.29 18.14 16.38
C ARG A 253 36.12 18.58 17.25
N ASN A 254 34.95 18.73 16.63
CA ASN A 254 33.72 19.14 17.30
C ASN A 254 32.98 17.95 17.97
N LYS A 255 33.56 16.74 17.93
CA LYS A 255 32.94 15.50 18.45
C LYS A 255 31.55 15.21 17.87
N ILE A 256 31.25 15.71 16.67
CA ILE A 256 29.98 15.48 15.97
C ILE A 256 30.00 14.06 15.43
N HIS A 257 29.06 13.23 15.86
CA HIS A 257 28.87 11.83 15.43
C HIS A 257 27.37 11.52 15.36
N GLY A 258 27.01 10.39 14.74
CA GLY A 258 25.63 9.93 14.68
C GLY A 258 25.18 9.50 13.29
N ARG A 259 23.86 9.43 13.11
CA ARG A 259 23.21 8.95 11.88
C ARG A 259 22.84 10.10 10.95
N VAL A 260 23.28 10.00 9.70
CA VAL A 260 22.87 10.87 8.60
C VAL A 260 21.93 10.09 7.69
N THR A 261 20.73 10.61 7.45
CA THR A 261 19.78 10.02 6.50
C THR A 261 19.90 10.75 5.17
N ILE A 262 20.35 10.05 4.12
CA ILE A 262 20.49 10.60 2.77
C ILE A 262 19.38 10.08 1.88
N THR A 263 18.71 11.00 1.17
CA THR A 263 17.74 10.70 0.12
C THR A 263 18.35 11.07 -1.23
N PHE A 264 18.17 10.22 -2.23
CA PHE A 264 18.68 10.43 -3.59
C PHE A 264 17.83 9.68 -4.61
N VAL A 265 18.04 9.97 -5.90
CA VAL A 265 17.36 9.30 -7.01
C VAL A 265 18.36 8.45 -7.78
N ILE A 266 18.06 7.16 -7.93
CA ILE A 266 18.72 6.28 -8.89
C ILE A 266 17.97 6.41 -10.21
N THR A 267 18.66 6.86 -11.24
CA THR A 267 18.07 7.11 -12.55
C THR A 267 17.95 5.82 -13.37
N LYS A 268 17.16 5.85 -14.45
CA LYS A 268 16.96 4.71 -15.37
C LYS A 268 18.25 4.20 -16.05
N ASP A 269 19.33 4.96 -16.03
CA ASP A 269 20.68 4.60 -16.50
C ASP A 269 21.63 4.19 -15.36
N GLY A 270 21.16 4.18 -14.11
CA GLY A 270 21.94 3.75 -12.95
C GLY A 270 22.86 4.83 -12.36
N ALA A 271 22.70 6.09 -12.79
CA ALA A 271 23.34 7.24 -12.19
C ALA A 271 22.61 7.68 -10.91
N VAL A 272 23.30 8.47 -10.09
CA VAL A 272 22.72 9.11 -8.91
C VAL A 272 22.44 10.58 -9.23
N SER A 273 21.24 11.06 -8.88
CA SER A 273 20.86 12.47 -8.95
C SER A 273 20.11 12.91 -7.70
N ASN A 274 19.99 14.22 -7.51
CA ASN A 274 19.20 14.84 -6.43
C ASN A 274 19.51 14.30 -5.02
N ALA A 275 20.79 14.06 -4.70
CA ALA A 275 21.20 13.60 -3.38
C ALA A 275 21.17 14.74 -2.36
N TYR A 276 20.47 14.55 -1.24
CA TYR A 276 20.39 15.51 -0.13
C TYR A 276 20.27 14.80 1.22
N ALA A 277 20.68 15.48 2.30
CA ALA A 277 20.50 14.98 3.67
C ALA A 277 19.10 15.34 4.19
N ALA A 278 18.28 14.32 4.45
CA ALA A 278 16.95 14.48 5.03
C ALA A 278 16.99 14.69 6.55
N ALA A 279 18.02 14.14 7.22
CA ALA A 279 18.28 14.34 8.64
C ALA A 279 19.79 14.15 8.90
N SER A 280 20.38 14.97 9.78
CA SER A 280 21.81 14.88 10.10
C SER A 280 22.14 15.60 11.42
N PRO A 281 23.13 15.11 12.19
CA PRO A 281 23.64 15.81 13.37
C PRO A 281 24.55 17.01 13.05
N GLY A 282 24.99 17.17 11.79
CA GLY A 282 25.87 18.28 11.41
C GLY A 282 26.12 18.36 9.91
N LYS A 283 26.38 19.58 9.40
CA LYS A 283 26.57 19.83 7.97
C LYS A 283 27.74 19.04 7.40
N GLU A 284 28.81 18.89 8.15
CA GLU A 284 30.02 18.19 7.74
C GLU A 284 29.76 16.73 7.42
N LEU A 285 28.95 16.05 8.25
CA LEU A 285 28.56 14.67 8.01
C LEU A 285 27.52 14.55 6.88
N SER A 286 26.67 15.57 6.72
CA SER A 286 25.77 15.66 5.56
C SER A 286 26.55 15.73 4.25
N ASP A 287 27.54 16.62 4.16
CA ASP A 287 28.35 16.83 2.96
C ASP A 287 29.11 15.54 2.59
N GLU A 288 29.66 14.84 3.60
CA GLU A 288 30.32 13.55 3.40
C GLU A 288 29.36 12.45 2.96
N GLY A 289 28.17 12.37 3.56
CA GLY A 289 27.14 11.42 3.14
C GLY A 289 26.71 11.64 1.69
N ILE A 290 26.49 12.90 1.29
CA ILE A 290 26.17 13.26 -0.10
C ILE A 290 27.33 12.88 -1.04
N ARG A 291 28.58 13.17 -0.65
CA ARG A 291 29.77 12.81 -1.44
C ARG A 291 29.87 11.30 -1.65
N LEU A 292 29.63 10.49 -0.61
CA LEU A 292 29.64 9.04 -0.70
C LEU A 292 28.59 8.52 -1.67
N ILE A 293 27.36 9.03 -1.55
CA ILE A 293 26.26 8.65 -2.43
C ILE A 293 26.54 9.04 -3.88
N ASN A 294 27.05 10.23 -4.13
CA ASN A 294 27.41 10.64 -5.49
C ASN A 294 28.52 9.77 -6.09
N LYS A 295 29.47 9.26 -5.28
CA LYS A 295 30.47 8.29 -5.74
C LYS A 295 29.88 6.96 -6.21
N THR A 296 28.67 6.60 -5.76
CA THR A 296 27.98 5.38 -6.20
C THR A 296 27.35 5.53 -7.59
N SER A 297 27.32 6.73 -8.17
CA SER A 297 26.76 6.99 -9.50
C SER A 297 27.36 6.05 -10.55
N GLY A 298 26.52 5.47 -11.40
CA GLY A 298 26.92 4.50 -12.43
C GLY A 298 27.09 3.05 -11.92
N HIS A 299 27.09 2.86 -10.60
CA HIS A 299 27.24 1.54 -9.96
C HIS A 299 25.90 0.91 -9.60
N TRP A 300 24.78 1.46 -10.06
CA TRP A 300 23.46 0.90 -9.81
C TRP A 300 22.93 0.17 -11.05
N ILE A 301 22.31 -0.98 -10.80
CA ILE A 301 21.32 -1.57 -11.69
C ILE A 301 20.01 -0.83 -11.38
N PRO A 302 19.40 -0.15 -12.38
CA PRO A 302 18.20 0.65 -12.16
C PRO A 302 17.01 -0.22 -11.77
N GLY A 303 16.07 0.38 -11.04
CA GLY A 303 14.79 -0.27 -10.77
C GLY A 303 13.98 -0.46 -12.04
N VAL A 304 13.14 -1.49 -12.05
CA VAL A 304 12.30 -1.87 -13.19
C VAL A 304 10.86 -1.93 -12.74
N GLN A 305 9.97 -1.29 -13.50
CA GLN A 305 8.52 -1.39 -13.33
C GLN A 305 7.88 -1.82 -14.65
N TYR A 306 7.13 -2.91 -14.61
CA TYR A 306 6.50 -3.55 -15.77
C TYR A 306 7.48 -3.79 -16.94
N GLY A 307 8.71 -4.20 -16.63
CA GLY A 307 9.78 -4.42 -17.62
C GLY A 307 10.51 -3.17 -18.11
N LYS A 308 10.03 -1.96 -17.77
CA LYS A 308 10.67 -0.68 -18.13
C LYS A 308 11.54 -0.16 -16.99
N LYS A 309 12.76 0.27 -17.31
CA LYS A 309 13.66 0.93 -16.35
C LYS A 309 13.07 2.28 -15.93
N VAL A 310 13.04 2.55 -14.63
CA VAL A 310 12.44 3.76 -14.05
C VAL A 310 13.40 4.45 -13.08
N ASN A 311 13.16 5.74 -12.83
CA ASN A 311 13.85 6.46 -11.77
C ASN A 311 13.23 6.05 -10.43
N VAL A 312 14.05 5.78 -9.42
CA VAL A 312 13.61 5.36 -8.10
C VAL A 312 14.24 6.26 -7.04
N GLN A 313 13.42 6.82 -6.16
CA GLN A 313 13.90 7.55 -4.99
C GLN A 313 14.25 6.55 -3.89
N TYR A 314 15.45 6.67 -3.34
CA TYR A 314 15.99 5.83 -2.27
C TYR A 314 16.37 6.69 -1.08
N THR A 315 16.14 6.16 0.13
CA THR A 315 16.52 6.81 1.38
C THR A 315 17.30 5.82 2.23
N ILE A 316 18.53 6.19 2.62
CA ILE A 316 19.38 5.30 3.41
C ILE A 316 19.97 6.01 4.64
N PRO A 317 20.12 5.31 5.77
CA PRO A 317 20.86 5.80 6.92
C PRO A 317 22.36 5.45 6.81
N LEU A 318 23.22 6.45 6.97
CA LEU A 318 24.67 6.31 7.11
C LEU A 318 25.07 6.61 8.56
N SER A 319 25.86 5.74 9.17
CA SER A 319 26.30 5.92 10.56
C SER A 319 27.76 6.36 10.60
N PHE A 320 28.02 7.50 11.22
CA PHE A 320 29.35 8.03 11.47
C PHE A 320 29.65 7.87 12.97
N SER A 321 30.69 7.10 13.28
CA SER A 321 31.16 6.88 14.64
C SER A 321 32.60 7.30 14.78
N ILE A 322 32.92 7.86 15.95
CA ILE A 322 34.29 8.14 16.36
C ILE A 322 34.71 6.91 17.17
N ASN A 323 35.63 6.11 16.64
CA ASN A 323 36.31 5.13 17.47
C ASN A 323 37.33 5.89 18.29
N GLU A 324 37.01 6.14 19.56
CA GLU A 324 38.01 6.53 20.55
C GLU A 324 38.91 5.31 20.72
N GLY A 325 40.05 5.29 20.02
CA GLY A 325 41.10 4.32 20.28
C GLY A 325 41.46 4.41 21.76
N LYS A 326 41.34 3.28 22.46
CA LYS A 326 41.86 3.10 23.82
C LYS A 326 43.35 3.36 23.88
#